data_AF-A0A2Z4L8Y7-F1
#
_entry.id   AF-A0A2Z4L8Y7-F1
#
_cell.length_a   1.000
_cell.length_b   1.000
_cell.length_c   1.000
_cell.angle_alpha   90.00
_cell.angle_beta   90.00
_cell.angle_gamma   90.00
#
_symmetry.space_group_name_H-M   'P 1'
#
loop_
_entity.id
_entity.type
_entity.pdbx_description
1 polymer ?
#
loop_
_entity_poly.entity_id
_entity_poly.type
_entity_poly.pdbx_seq_one_letter_code
_entity_poly.pdbx_strand_id
1 'polypeptide(L)'
;MKNYVVFDLETPNRTNNSISSVALLIVKNNKVVKSISQLINPESYFEQFNINLTGITPEDVENAPTFEEYWPKISDYLTSNMVVGHNVQFDLRTVSRVLNHYDMEIPEFDYCCTLFLSRKHFNLNSYKLTNVSKHIKFDYNPHIAIEDAKASYEILEYINKENEIDSNDCRHYHYRLKFEKTYDEYLATNLNELYGMLYLLRYYKSISPSQIELLKKWHEENKSYDDTTVFNNLNKMFEDIFHKKSITPMDIKFLLTRTPPVLTSTIYSAKTLHLQILRGMVEVIMSDNYVDEYTLNILYDWLLESNILKGNYIYDNILQIIKSSLDGDAVDYNPQNELFELFDNFLIINSNRDGDFDFENKTYCLTGEFEHGTKDDIEYVLDGYGLVRKNSLSYDVNYLFVGNIGNPSWEKGKMGEKIFEAKKLIEKNSNLIIIGEELLFDKLDTL
;
A
#
# COMPACT_ATOMS: atom_id res chain seq x y z
N MET A 1 36.14 23.17 2.98
CA MET A 1 35.41 22.55 4.13
C MET A 1 36.40 21.95 5.13
N LYS A 2 36.09 21.80 6.44
CA LYS A 2 37.04 21.27 7.46
C LYS A 2 36.55 20.13 8.35
N ASN A 3 35.26 20.13 8.69
CA ASN A 3 34.64 19.09 9.51
C ASN A 3 33.39 18.61 8.78
N TYR A 4 33.29 17.31 8.58
CA TYR A 4 32.22 16.68 7.81
C TYR A 4 32.22 15.16 8.06
N VAL A 5 31.19 14.48 7.58
CA VAL A 5 31.10 13.03 7.60
C VAL A 5 30.98 12.54 6.18
N VAL A 6 31.87 11.63 5.76
CA VAL A 6 31.71 10.95 4.48
C VAL A 6 30.85 9.72 4.68
N PHE A 7 29.86 9.51 3.80
CA PHE A 7 28.88 8.45 3.91
C PHE A 7 28.70 7.75 2.57
N ASP A 8 28.57 6.42 2.63
CA ASP A 8 28.32 5.55 1.50
C ASP A 8 27.60 4.28 2.00
N LEU A 9 26.77 3.66 1.16
CA LEU A 9 26.04 2.43 1.50
C LEU A 9 25.93 1.46 0.32
N GLU A 10 25.67 0.21 0.64
CA GLU A 10 25.32 -0.82 -0.34
C GLU A 10 23.88 -1.29 -0.15
N THR A 11 23.22 -1.68 -1.24
CA THR A 11 21.85 -2.20 -1.23
C THR A 11 21.83 -3.67 -1.66
N PRO A 12 20.91 -4.50 -1.12
CA PRO A 12 20.83 -5.91 -1.48
C PRO A 12 20.17 -6.16 -2.85
N ASN A 13 19.43 -5.18 -3.37
CA ASN A 13 18.67 -5.30 -4.63
C ASN A 13 18.37 -3.93 -5.26
N ARG A 14 17.83 -3.93 -6.49
CA ARG A 14 17.52 -2.72 -7.28
C ARG A 14 16.45 -1.79 -6.70
N THR A 15 15.66 -2.21 -5.71
CA THR A 15 14.53 -1.42 -5.21
C THR A 15 14.99 -0.21 -4.40
N ASN A 16 16.20 -0.27 -3.83
CA ASN A 16 16.83 0.79 -3.04
C ASN A 16 15.93 1.27 -1.88
N ASN A 17 15.27 0.32 -1.20
CA ASN A 17 14.45 0.54 -0.02
C ASN A 17 14.96 -0.24 1.22
N SER A 18 16.15 -0.81 1.13
CA SER A 18 16.82 -1.59 2.17
C SER A 18 18.35 -1.44 1.99
N ILE A 19 19.11 -1.69 3.05
CA ILE A 19 20.55 -1.44 3.12
C ILE A 19 21.24 -2.69 3.63
N SER A 20 22.28 -3.16 2.93
CA SER A 20 23.08 -4.34 3.32
C SER A 20 24.43 -3.98 3.96
N SER A 21 24.90 -2.75 3.78
CA SER A 21 26.11 -2.23 4.43
C SER A 21 26.10 -0.71 4.49
N VAL A 22 26.70 -0.14 5.54
CA VAL A 22 26.93 1.31 5.68
C VAL A 22 28.37 1.60 6.07
N ALA A 23 28.90 2.71 5.56
CA ALA A 23 30.22 3.21 5.93
C ALA A 23 30.20 4.71 6.24
N LEU A 24 30.90 5.10 7.31
CA LEU A 24 31.10 6.50 7.69
C LEU A 24 32.59 6.79 7.91
N LEU A 25 33.05 7.94 7.41
CA LEU A 25 34.34 8.54 7.79
C LEU A 25 34.07 9.86 8.50
N ILE A 26 34.40 9.95 9.78
CA ILE A 26 34.28 11.20 10.54
C ILE A 26 35.56 11.99 10.31
N VAL A 27 35.43 13.16 9.70
CA VAL A 27 36.55 14.03 9.36
C VAL A 27 36.55 15.27 10.25
N LYS A 28 37.69 15.52 10.91
CA LYS A 28 37.93 16.75 11.67
C LYS A 28 39.23 17.40 11.23
N ASN A 29 39.19 18.70 10.93
CA ASN A 29 40.32 19.45 10.39
C ASN A 29 40.99 18.75 9.19
N ASN A 30 40.20 18.29 8.22
CA ASN A 30 40.67 17.59 7.01
C ASN A 30 41.44 16.29 7.29
N LYS A 31 41.17 15.64 8.42
CA LYS A 31 41.73 14.33 8.76
C LYS A 31 40.64 13.39 9.23
N VAL A 32 40.65 12.17 8.72
CA VAL A 32 39.80 11.10 9.22
C VAL A 32 40.20 10.79 10.67
N VAL A 33 39.29 10.99 11.60
CA VAL A 33 39.50 10.71 13.03
C VAL A 33 38.81 9.43 13.50
N LYS A 34 37.84 8.95 12.74
CA LYS A 34 37.12 7.69 13.00
C LYS A 34 36.55 7.15 11.70
N SER A 35 36.59 5.83 11.55
CA SER A 35 35.96 5.10 10.46
C SER A 35 34.99 4.07 11.04
N ILE A 36 33.83 3.94 10.41
CA ILE A 36 32.79 2.98 10.77
C ILE A 36 32.45 2.21 9.50
N SER A 37 32.38 0.88 9.60
CA SER A 37 31.89 0.00 8.56
C SER A 37 31.03 -1.06 9.23
N GLN A 38 29.80 -1.24 8.78
CA GLN A 38 28.85 -2.14 9.41
C GLN A 38 27.99 -2.82 8.35
N LEU A 39 27.99 -4.15 8.33
CA LEU A 39 26.97 -4.92 7.62
C LEU A 39 25.64 -4.74 8.31
N ILE A 40 24.57 -4.64 7.53
CA ILE A 40 23.21 -4.45 8.01
C ILE A 40 22.38 -5.60 7.48
N ASN A 41 21.55 -6.20 8.33
CA ASN A 41 20.53 -7.12 7.88
C ASN A 41 19.42 -6.30 7.20
N PRO A 42 19.24 -6.41 5.87
CA PRO A 42 18.28 -5.59 5.16
C PRO A 42 16.83 -6.04 5.32
N GLU A 43 16.60 -7.19 5.98
CA GLU A 43 15.29 -7.86 6.06
C GLU A 43 14.62 -8.03 4.68
N SER A 44 15.47 -8.24 3.66
CA SER A 44 15.08 -8.26 2.26
C SER A 44 15.88 -9.30 1.49
N TYR A 45 15.35 -9.71 0.34
CA TYR A 45 16.04 -10.59 -0.59
C TYR A 45 17.24 -9.89 -1.25
N PHE A 46 18.23 -10.69 -1.63
CA PHE A 46 19.38 -10.24 -2.40
C PHE A 46 19.25 -10.63 -3.87
N GLU A 47 19.53 -9.70 -4.77
CA GLU A 47 19.65 -9.99 -6.19
C GLU A 47 21.07 -10.43 -6.54
N GLN A 48 21.19 -11.43 -7.42
CA GLN A 48 22.49 -11.94 -7.85
C GLN A 48 23.40 -10.85 -8.42
N PHE A 49 22.82 -9.84 -9.08
CA PHE A 49 23.58 -8.69 -9.57
C PHE A 49 24.27 -7.93 -8.42
N ASN A 50 23.55 -7.61 -7.35
CA ASN A 50 24.08 -6.90 -6.19
C ASN A 50 25.10 -7.74 -5.42
N ILE A 51 24.87 -9.06 -5.29
CA ILE A 51 25.85 -9.98 -4.71
C ILE A 51 27.14 -9.97 -5.53
N ASN A 52 27.04 -10.08 -6.86
CA ASN A 52 28.21 -10.07 -7.74
C ASN A 52 28.95 -8.73 -7.73
N LEU A 53 28.23 -7.62 -7.49
CA LEU A 53 28.77 -6.27 -7.47
C LEU A 53 29.52 -5.98 -6.17
N THR A 54 28.89 -6.29 -5.04
CA THR A 54 29.34 -5.88 -3.69
C THR A 54 30.08 -7.00 -2.94
N GLY A 55 29.87 -8.24 -3.34
CA GLY A 55 30.34 -9.43 -2.63
C GLY A 55 29.55 -9.78 -1.37
N ILE A 56 28.53 -9.00 -0.99
CA ILE A 56 27.73 -9.24 0.22
C ILE A 56 26.66 -10.29 -0.09
N THR A 57 26.65 -11.37 0.67
CA THR A 57 25.68 -12.46 0.58
C THR A 57 24.63 -12.38 1.71
N PRO A 58 23.46 -13.03 1.55
CA PRO A 58 22.49 -13.16 2.65
C PRO A 58 23.10 -13.75 3.92
N GLU A 59 24.02 -14.71 3.78
CA GLU A 59 24.70 -15.37 4.90
C GLU A 59 25.61 -14.42 5.68
N ASP A 60 26.24 -13.45 5.01
CA ASP A 60 27.11 -12.46 5.68
C ASP A 60 26.34 -11.53 6.63
N VAL A 61 25.06 -11.29 6.34
CA VAL A 61 24.22 -10.33 7.07
C VAL A 61 23.22 -10.99 8.01
N GLU A 62 23.18 -12.32 8.07
CA GLU A 62 22.18 -13.07 8.87
C GLU A 62 22.16 -12.65 10.35
N ASN A 63 23.35 -12.42 10.92
CA ASN A 63 23.53 -12.01 12.32
C ASN A 63 23.85 -10.52 12.49
N ALA A 64 23.78 -9.74 11.42
CA ALA A 64 23.96 -8.29 11.46
C ALA A 64 22.72 -7.60 12.07
N PRO A 65 22.88 -6.42 12.71
CA PRO A 65 21.74 -5.65 13.18
C PRO A 65 20.89 -5.18 12.00
N THR A 66 19.59 -4.99 12.21
CA THR A 66 18.73 -4.31 11.23
C THR A 66 19.08 -2.82 11.16
N PHE A 67 18.56 -2.12 10.14
CA PHE A 67 18.82 -0.68 10.05
C PHE A 67 18.12 0.09 11.17
N GLU A 68 16.92 -0.32 11.59
CA GLU A 68 16.20 0.25 12.75
C GLU A 68 17.07 0.18 14.02
N GLU A 69 17.67 -0.97 14.31
CA GLU A 69 18.52 -1.17 15.48
C GLU A 69 19.83 -0.36 15.41
N TYR A 70 20.36 -0.16 14.20
CA TYR A 70 21.65 0.48 14.01
C TYR A 70 21.57 2.00 13.82
N TRP A 71 20.46 2.52 13.27
CA TRP A 71 20.27 3.94 12.97
C TRP A 71 20.58 4.86 14.16
N PRO A 72 20.12 4.59 15.41
CA PRO A 72 20.44 5.43 16.57
C PRO A 72 21.94 5.58 16.86
N LYS A 73 22.79 4.68 16.35
CA LYS A 73 24.25 4.73 16.54
C LYS A 73 24.95 5.66 15.54
N ILE A 74 24.29 5.99 14.43
CA ILE A 74 24.89 6.79 13.33
C ILE A 74 24.12 8.06 12.97
N SER A 75 22.85 8.19 13.38
CA SER A 75 21.98 9.32 13.05
C SER A 75 22.59 10.67 13.37
N ASP A 76 23.18 10.82 14.56
CA ASP A 76 23.77 12.08 15.02
C ASP A 76 24.94 12.53 14.15
N TYR A 77 25.72 11.59 13.62
CA TYR A 77 26.82 11.92 12.70
C TYR A 77 26.29 12.52 11.40
N LEU A 78 25.20 11.97 10.86
CA LEU A 78 24.64 12.38 9.57
C LEU A 78 23.77 13.64 9.67
N THR A 79 23.09 13.84 10.80
CA THR A 79 22.17 14.97 11.00
C THR A 79 22.85 16.23 11.54
N SER A 80 23.94 16.08 12.30
CA SER A 80 24.65 17.22 12.90
C SER A 80 25.87 17.70 12.10
N ASN A 81 26.17 17.09 10.95
CA ASN A 81 27.33 17.41 10.14
C ASN A 81 26.97 17.45 8.66
N MET A 82 27.79 18.15 7.88
CA MET A 82 27.74 18.07 6.42
C MET A 82 28.06 16.64 5.97
N VAL A 83 27.15 16.02 5.24
CA VAL A 83 27.32 14.68 4.66
C VAL A 83 28.01 14.78 3.31
N VAL A 84 29.11 14.08 3.13
CA VAL A 84 29.89 14.04 1.89
C VAL A 84 29.78 12.66 1.28
N GLY A 85 29.65 12.57 -0.04
CA GLY A 85 29.69 11.30 -0.74
C GLY A 85 29.61 11.50 -2.24
N HIS A 86 29.86 10.43 -3.00
CA HIS A 86 29.77 10.49 -4.45
C HIS A 86 28.37 10.11 -4.91
N ASN A 87 27.67 11.04 -5.57
CA ASN A 87 26.25 10.87 -5.87
C ASN A 87 25.37 10.66 -4.61
N VAL A 88 25.79 11.25 -3.48
CA VAL A 88 25.26 11.02 -2.11
C VAL A 88 23.74 11.20 -1.93
N GLN A 89 23.08 11.90 -2.86
CA GLN A 89 21.61 11.97 -2.87
C GLN A 89 20.95 10.60 -3.02
N PHE A 90 21.61 9.66 -3.69
CA PHE A 90 21.16 8.29 -3.80
C PHE A 90 21.11 7.65 -2.40
N ASP A 91 22.22 7.74 -1.66
CA ASP A 91 22.39 7.18 -0.32
C ASP A 91 21.40 7.79 0.67
N LEU A 92 21.30 9.12 0.70
CA LEU A 92 20.36 9.84 1.58
C LEU A 92 18.90 9.47 1.27
N ARG A 93 18.56 9.27 -0.01
CA ARG A 93 17.23 8.79 -0.40
C ARG A 93 16.97 7.36 0.03
N THR A 94 17.96 6.49 -0.06
CA THR A 94 17.84 5.12 0.44
C THR A 94 17.64 5.12 1.95
N VAL A 95 18.47 5.85 2.71
CA VAL A 95 18.28 6.04 4.17
C VAL A 95 16.88 6.54 4.48
N SER A 96 16.41 7.59 3.81
CA SER A 96 15.07 8.15 4.04
C SER A 96 13.96 7.12 3.76
N ARG A 97 14.12 6.29 2.72
CA ARG A 97 13.18 5.20 2.41
C ARG A 97 13.19 4.10 3.45
N VAL A 98 14.37 3.74 3.96
CA VAL A 98 14.47 2.73 5.03
C VAL A 98 13.87 3.26 6.33
N LEU A 99 14.12 4.52 6.69
CA LEU A 99 13.49 5.13 7.87
C LEU A 99 11.97 5.19 7.73
N ASN A 100 11.47 5.58 6.55
CA ASN A 100 10.04 5.52 6.25
C ASN A 100 9.49 4.08 6.32
N HIS A 101 10.30 3.06 6.00
CA HIS A 101 9.87 1.67 6.06
C HIS A 101 9.64 1.20 7.51
N TYR A 102 10.44 1.71 8.45
CA TYR A 102 10.32 1.45 9.89
C TYR A 102 9.42 2.46 10.63
N ASP A 103 8.67 3.30 9.91
CA ASP A 103 7.86 4.39 10.49
C ASP A 103 8.66 5.31 11.43
N MET A 104 9.96 5.49 11.14
CA MET A 104 10.86 6.35 11.90
C MET A 104 10.88 7.77 11.34
N GLU A 105 11.18 8.75 12.20
CA GLU A 105 11.37 10.14 11.79
C GLU A 105 12.47 10.24 10.72
N ILE A 106 12.15 10.92 9.61
CA ILE A 106 13.08 11.16 8.50
C ILE A 106 13.68 12.55 8.68
N PRO A 107 14.96 12.67 9.07
CA PRO A 107 15.57 13.96 9.23
C PRO A 107 15.92 14.58 7.88
N GLU A 108 16.19 15.88 7.91
CA GLU A 108 16.79 16.57 6.79
C GLU A 108 18.32 16.48 6.86
N PHE A 109 19.00 16.58 5.72
CA PHE A 109 20.46 16.42 5.66
C PHE A 109 21.10 17.56 4.86
N ASP A 110 22.12 18.19 5.42
CA ASP A 110 23.05 18.99 4.64
C ASP A 110 24.07 18.08 3.97
N TYR A 111 24.28 18.23 2.66
CA TYR A 111 25.24 17.40 1.94
C TYR A 111 26.06 18.14 0.90
N CYS A 112 27.25 17.60 0.63
CA CYS A 112 28.14 18.01 -0.45
C CYS A 112 28.46 16.81 -1.33
N CYS A 113 28.07 16.89 -2.61
CA CYS A 113 28.16 15.76 -3.53
C CYS A 113 29.44 15.85 -4.37
N THR A 114 30.35 14.89 -4.19
CA THR A 114 31.65 14.90 -4.91
C THR A 114 31.48 14.68 -6.41
N LEU A 115 30.40 14.03 -6.87
CA LEU A 115 30.04 13.96 -8.29
C LEU A 115 29.74 15.35 -8.87
N PHE A 116 28.96 16.16 -8.14
CA PHE A 116 28.65 17.53 -8.56
C PHE A 116 29.91 18.38 -8.58
N LEU A 117 30.72 18.33 -7.51
CA LEU A 117 32.01 19.02 -7.45
C LEU A 117 32.96 18.60 -8.57
N SER A 118 33.07 17.30 -8.84
CA SER A 118 33.93 16.79 -9.92
C SER A 118 33.52 17.34 -11.29
N ARG A 119 32.21 17.43 -11.57
CA ARG A 119 31.70 18.02 -12.81
C ARG A 119 31.98 19.52 -12.92
N LYS A 120 32.07 20.21 -11.78
CA LYS A 120 32.37 21.65 -11.72
C LYS A 120 33.87 21.93 -11.94
N HIS A 121 34.74 21.07 -11.39
CA HIS A 121 36.19 21.35 -11.31
C HIS A 121 37.03 20.53 -12.29
N PHE A 122 36.53 19.43 -12.83
CA PHE A 122 37.26 18.59 -13.80
C PHE A 122 36.56 18.57 -15.15
N ASN A 123 37.33 18.23 -16.19
CA ASN A 123 36.80 17.97 -17.53
C ASN A 123 37.11 16.53 -17.94
N LEU A 124 36.22 15.60 -17.58
CA LEU A 124 36.36 14.16 -17.79
C LEU A 124 35.26 13.62 -18.69
N ASN A 125 35.58 12.56 -19.45
CA ASN A 125 34.60 11.85 -20.29
C ASN A 125 33.56 11.09 -19.45
N SER A 126 33.86 10.80 -18.18
CA SER A 126 32.97 10.10 -17.27
C SER A 126 33.31 10.49 -15.83
N TYR A 127 32.27 10.71 -15.03
CA TYR A 127 32.38 11.10 -13.63
C TYR A 127 31.93 9.98 -12.68
N LYS A 128 31.96 8.72 -13.13
CA LYS A 128 31.82 7.59 -12.18
C LYS A 128 32.95 7.68 -11.16
N LEU A 129 32.68 7.27 -9.91
CA LEU A 129 33.66 7.35 -8.82
C LEU A 129 35.02 6.77 -9.24
N THR A 130 35.03 5.57 -9.83
CA THR A 130 36.24 4.92 -10.38
C THR A 130 37.04 5.79 -11.36
N ASN A 131 36.39 6.57 -12.22
CA ASN A 131 37.06 7.41 -13.21
C ASN A 131 37.60 8.71 -12.59
N VAL A 132 36.88 9.28 -11.63
CA VAL A 132 37.36 10.45 -10.89
C VAL A 132 38.52 10.07 -9.99
N SER A 133 38.45 8.95 -9.26
CA SER A 133 39.56 8.46 -8.44
C SER A 133 40.82 8.21 -9.27
N LYS A 134 40.69 7.60 -10.45
CA LYS A 134 41.82 7.44 -11.39
C LYS A 134 42.42 8.77 -11.83
N HIS A 135 41.60 9.78 -12.07
CA HIS A 135 42.08 11.12 -12.45
C HIS A 135 42.98 11.73 -11.37
N ILE A 136 42.59 11.59 -10.10
CA ILE A 136 43.37 12.06 -8.96
C ILE A 136 44.47 11.07 -8.52
N LYS A 137 44.66 9.97 -9.27
CA LYS A 137 45.64 8.90 -9.00
C LYS A 137 45.41 8.20 -7.66
N PHE A 138 44.15 8.00 -7.28
CA PHE A 138 43.73 7.21 -6.13
C PHE A 138 43.14 5.88 -6.58
N ASP A 139 43.80 4.78 -6.20
CA ASP A 139 43.32 3.43 -6.44
C ASP A 139 42.60 2.90 -5.18
N TYR A 140 41.49 2.21 -5.40
CA TYR A 140 40.67 1.61 -4.34
C TYR A 140 39.90 0.41 -4.91
N ASN A 141 39.30 -0.39 -4.03
CA ASN A 141 38.43 -1.50 -4.42
C ASN A 141 36.99 -1.00 -4.48
N PRO A 142 36.38 -0.85 -5.67
CA PRO A 142 35.03 -0.30 -5.79
C PRO A 142 33.96 -1.25 -5.27
N HIS A 143 32.79 -0.69 -4.93
CA HIS A 143 31.62 -1.43 -4.44
C HIS A 143 31.83 -2.09 -3.07
N ILE A 144 32.73 -1.51 -2.29
CA ILE A 144 32.88 -1.76 -0.87
C ILE A 144 32.65 -0.42 -0.20
N ALA A 145 31.52 -0.24 0.50
CA ALA A 145 31.09 1.05 1.06
C ALA A 145 32.21 1.85 1.74
N ILE A 146 33.08 1.21 2.53
CA ILE A 146 34.18 1.92 3.22
C ILE A 146 35.28 2.41 2.27
N GLU A 147 35.54 1.69 1.18
CA GLU A 147 36.52 2.08 0.15
C GLU A 147 35.93 3.17 -0.76
N ASP A 148 34.64 3.08 -1.10
CA ASP A 148 33.93 4.12 -1.87
C ASP A 148 33.82 5.44 -1.07
N ALA A 149 33.57 5.34 0.25
CA ALA A 149 33.65 6.48 1.16
C ALA A 149 35.07 7.09 1.20
N LYS A 150 36.13 6.28 1.25
CA LYS A 150 37.52 6.79 1.19
C LYS A 150 37.82 7.47 -0.15
N ALA A 151 37.37 6.91 -1.26
CA ALA A 151 37.50 7.54 -2.57
C ALA A 151 36.79 8.90 -2.63
N SER A 152 35.58 8.98 -2.08
CA SER A 152 34.85 10.25 -1.95
C SER A 152 35.58 11.28 -1.10
N TYR A 153 36.17 10.86 0.03
CA TYR A 153 37.02 11.70 0.87
C TYR A 153 38.22 12.27 0.09
N GLU A 154 38.99 11.41 -0.59
CA GLU A 154 40.18 11.83 -1.33
C GLU A 154 39.84 12.78 -2.49
N ILE A 155 38.71 12.57 -3.17
CA ILE A 155 38.23 13.49 -4.20
C ILE A 155 37.92 14.87 -3.61
N LEU A 156 37.20 14.93 -2.48
CA LEU A 156 36.90 16.21 -1.85
C LEU A 156 38.18 16.91 -1.38
N GLU A 157 39.11 16.19 -0.76
CA GLU A 157 40.38 16.76 -0.30
C GLU A 157 41.28 17.22 -1.45
N TYR A 158 41.28 16.50 -2.58
CA TYR A 158 41.96 16.94 -3.80
C TYR A 158 41.39 18.26 -4.30
N ILE A 159 40.06 18.35 -4.43
CA ILE A 159 39.39 19.58 -4.89
C ILE A 159 39.61 20.72 -3.89
N ASN A 160 39.51 20.46 -2.58
CA ASN A 160 39.73 21.43 -1.49
C ASN A 160 41.13 22.06 -1.51
N LYS A 161 42.17 21.33 -1.96
CA LYS A 161 43.54 21.85 -2.04
C LYS A 161 43.69 22.93 -3.12
N GLU A 162 42.94 22.80 -4.20
CA GLU A 162 43.01 23.69 -5.36
C GLU A 162 41.90 24.75 -5.35
N ASN A 163 40.81 24.51 -4.63
CA ASN A 163 39.61 25.34 -4.59
C ASN A 163 39.07 25.40 -3.14
N GLU A 164 38.79 26.58 -2.62
CA GLU A 164 38.14 26.70 -1.31
C GLU A 164 36.65 26.31 -1.43
N ILE A 165 36.31 25.04 -1.18
CA ILE A 165 34.91 24.60 -1.16
C ILE A 165 34.22 25.15 0.09
N ASP A 166 33.15 25.91 -0.12
CA ASP A 166 32.32 26.53 0.89
C ASP A 166 30.88 25.99 0.89
N SER A 167 30.00 26.63 1.67
CA SER A 167 28.60 26.23 1.80
C SER A 167 27.77 26.38 0.52
N ASN A 168 28.17 27.22 -0.43
CA ASN A 168 27.45 27.43 -1.70
C ASN A 168 27.59 26.23 -2.65
N ASP A 169 28.60 25.40 -2.43
CA ASP A 169 28.82 24.15 -3.15
C ASP A 169 28.08 22.95 -2.52
N CYS A 170 27.44 23.19 -1.38
CA CYS A 170 26.65 22.22 -0.65
C CYS A 170 25.16 22.48 -0.88
N ARG A 171 24.33 21.49 -0.56
CA ARG A 171 22.88 21.55 -0.74
C ARG A 171 22.20 20.94 0.46
N HIS A 172 20.96 21.34 0.64
CA HIS A 172 20.09 20.75 1.64
C HIS A 172 19.21 19.68 0.99
N TYR A 173 19.11 18.52 1.63
CA TYR A 173 18.28 17.40 1.22
C TYR A 173 17.01 17.39 2.07
N HIS A 174 15.88 17.55 1.39
CA HIS A 174 14.56 17.30 1.98
C HIS A 174 13.98 16.06 1.31
N TYR A 175 13.64 15.06 2.11
CA TYR A 175 12.90 13.92 1.59
C TYR A 175 11.48 14.36 1.24
N ARG A 176 11.14 14.35 -0.05
CA ARG A 176 9.77 14.49 -0.51
C ARG A 176 9.24 13.11 -0.86
N LEU A 177 8.28 12.64 -0.07
CA LEU A 177 7.42 11.54 -0.50
C LEU A 177 6.81 11.97 -1.83
N LYS A 178 7.12 11.24 -2.91
CA LYS A 178 6.50 11.44 -4.22
C LYS A 178 5.04 10.97 -4.14
N PHE A 179 4.19 11.76 -3.50
CA PHE A 179 2.74 11.69 -3.65
C PHE A 179 2.25 12.62 -4.78
N GLU A 180 3.14 13.07 -5.67
CA GLU A 180 2.78 13.86 -6.85
C GLU A 180 2.53 12.94 -8.06
N LYS A 181 1.50 12.12 -7.93
CA LYS A 181 0.42 12.04 -8.91
C LYS A 181 -0.83 12.04 -8.07
N THR A 182 -1.75 12.97 -8.36
CA THR A 182 -3.10 13.02 -7.82
C THR A 182 -3.60 11.60 -7.64
N TYR A 183 -3.70 11.18 -6.38
CA TYR A 183 -4.35 9.94 -6.04
C TYR A 183 -5.72 9.99 -6.68
N ASP A 184 -5.96 9.11 -7.66
CA ASP A 184 -7.28 8.99 -8.25
C ASP A 184 -8.17 8.40 -7.17
N GLU A 185 -9.03 9.23 -6.59
CA GLU A 185 -9.84 8.85 -5.44
C GLU A 185 -10.78 7.68 -5.75
N TYR A 186 -11.11 7.47 -7.04
CA TYR A 186 -11.89 6.31 -7.48
C TYR A 186 -11.16 4.99 -7.21
N LEU A 187 -9.82 4.98 -7.19
CA LEU A 187 -9.01 3.79 -6.88
C LEU A 187 -9.00 3.42 -5.38
N ALA A 188 -9.71 4.17 -4.53
CA ALA A 188 -9.88 3.84 -3.11
C ALA A 188 -10.52 2.47 -2.93
N THR A 189 -11.53 2.16 -3.73
CA THR A 189 -12.20 0.87 -3.72
C THR A 189 -11.19 -0.26 -3.90
N ASN A 190 -10.38 -0.18 -4.97
CA ASN A 190 -9.42 -1.20 -5.34
C ASN A 190 -8.37 -1.42 -4.22
N LEU A 191 -7.85 -0.33 -3.63
CA LEU A 191 -6.86 -0.41 -2.55
C LEU A 191 -7.46 -0.92 -1.24
N ASN A 192 -8.65 -0.47 -0.85
CA ASN A 192 -9.31 -0.90 0.37
C ASN A 192 -9.75 -2.36 0.31
N GLU A 193 -10.25 -2.81 -0.83
CA GLU A 193 -10.54 -4.23 -1.05
C GLU A 193 -9.28 -5.07 -0.92
N LEU A 194 -8.19 -4.67 -1.60
CA LEU A 194 -6.92 -5.38 -1.45
C LEU A 194 -6.45 -5.37 0.00
N TYR A 195 -6.54 -4.23 0.69
CA TYR A 195 -6.20 -4.14 2.10
C TYR A 195 -7.01 -5.14 2.93
N GLY A 196 -8.34 -5.20 2.74
CA GLY A 196 -9.21 -6.16 3.41
C GLY A 196 -8.82 -7.61 3.16
N MET A 197 -8.52 -7.95 1.90
CA MET A 197 -8.05 -9.29 1.54
C MET A 197 -6.75 -9.64 2.29
N LEU A 198 -5.75 -8.78 2.19
CA LEU A 198 -4.44 -8.96 2.81
C LEU A 198 -4.53 -8.94 4.35
N TYR A 199 -5.43 -8.12 4.89
CA TYR A 199 -5.69 -7.99 6.31
C TYR A 199 -6.10 -9.35 6.88
N LEU A 200 -7.06 -10.01 6.24
CA LEU A 200 -7.56 -11.29 6.71
C LEU A 200 -6.56 -12.43 6.43
N LEU A 201 -5.99 -12.47 5.23
CA LEU A 201 -5.03 -13.51 4.81
C LEU A 201 -3.77 -13.57 5.68
N ARG A 202 -3.34 -12.47 6.32
CA ARG A 202 -2.13 -12.47 7.19
C ARG A 202 -2.23 -13.44 8.36
N TYR A 203 -3.45 -13.79 8.76
CA TYR A 203 -3.72 -14.68 9.88
C TYR A 203 -3.81 -16.16 9.48
N TYR A 204 -3.86 -16.45 8.17
CA TYR A 204 -3.94 -17.82 7.67
C TYR A 204 -2.59 -18.51 7.82
N LYS A 205 -2.61 -19.79 8.18
CA LYS A 205 -1.39 -20.62 8.25
C LYS A 205 -0.78 -20.90 6.88
N SER A 206 -1.62 -20.95 5.85
CA SER A 206 -1.25 -21.19 4.46
C SER A 206 -2.29 -20.52 3.55
N ILE A 207 -1.86 -20.04 2.39
CA ILE A 207 -2.74 -19.41 1.42
C ILE A 207 -3.25 -20.47 0.44
N SER A 208 -4.57 -20.63 0.33
CA SER A 208 -5.19 -21.64 -0.53
C SER A 208 -5.05 -21.29 -2.02
N PRO A 209 -5.17 -22.25 -2.95
CA PRO A 209 -5.19 -21.95 -4.38
C PRO A 209 -6.30 -20.97 -4.78
N SER A 210 -7.49 -21.04 -4.16
CA SER A 210 -8.60 -20.13 -4.45
C SER A 210 -8.29 -18.69 -4.00
N GLN A 211 -7.64 -18.53 -2.85
CA GLN A 211 -7.19 -17.22 -2.35
C GLN A 211 -6.07 -16.63 -3.22
N ILE A 212 -5.15 -17.47 -3.70
CA ILE A 212 -4.11 -17.03 -4.66
C ILE A 212 -4.76 -16.56 -5.96
N GLU A 213 -5.76 -17.30 -6.46
CA GLU A 213 -6.48 -16.91 -7.67
C GLU A 213 -7.27 -15.60 -7.48
N LEU A 214 -7.85 -15.38 -6.29
CA LEU A 214 -8.46 -14.10 -5.93
C LEU A 214 -7.47 -12.93 -6.03
N LEU A 215 -6.27 -13.07 -5.44
CA LEU A 215 -5.22 -12.03 -5.51
C LEU A 215 -4.71 -11.83 -6.94
N LYS A 216 -4.59 -12.89 -7.74
CA LYS A 216 -4.20 -12.79 -9.16
C LYS A 216 -5.25 -12.07 -9.98
N LYS A 217 -6.53 -12.39 -9.76
CA LYS A 217 -7.65 -11.71 -10.40
C LYS A 217 -7.64 -10.23 -10.07
N TRP A 218 -7.51 -9.88 -8.79
CA TRP A 218 -7.36 -8.49 -8.37
C TRP A 218 -6.18 -7.83 -9.09
N HIS A 219 -4.99 -8.45 -9.12
CA HIS A 219 -3.83 -7.89 -9.80
C HIS A 219 -4.07 -7.69 -11.30
N GLU A 220 -4.65 -8.67 -11.99
CA GLU A 220 -4.94 -8.58 -13.43
C GLU A 220 -5.90 -7.44 -13.78
N GLU A 221 -6.92 -7.22 -12.94
CA GLU A 221 -7.91 -6.15 -13.10
C GLU A 221 -7.32 -4.75 -12.79
N ASN A 222 -6.22 -4.69 -12.04
CA ASN A 222 -5.64 -3.46 -11.53
C ASN A 222 -4.29 -3.09 -12.14
N LYS A 223 -3.62 -4.01 -12.84
CA LYS A 223 -2.27 -3.78 -13.35
C LYS A 223 -2.17 -2.64 -14.36
N SER A 224 -3.28 -2.28 -15.01
CA SER A 224 -3.33 -1.16 -15.98
C SER A 224 -3.21 0.21 -15.33
N TYR A 225 -3.41 0.35 -14.02
CA TYR A 225 -3.23 1.62 -13.29
C TYR A 225 -1.74 1.91 -12.98
N ASP A 226 -0.83 1.43 -13.83
CA ASP A 226 0.64 1.47 -13.66
C ASP A 226 1.23 2.90 -13.72
N ASP A 227 0.42 3.86 -14.11
CA ASP A 227 0.78 5.25 -14.17
C ASP A 227 0.78 5.88 -12.77
N THR A 228 0.07 5.30 -11.79
CA THR A 228 0.12 5.72 -10.38
C THR A 228 1.31 5.10 -9.64
N THR A 229 1.95 5.85 -8.74
CA THR A 229 3.10 5.34 -7.98
C THR A 229 2.72 4.15 -7.10
N VAL A 230 1.50 4.16 -6.53
CA VAL A 230 1.00 3.10 -5.66
C VAL A 230 0.82 1.80 -6.45
N PHE A 231 0.02 1.79 -7.52
CA PHE A 231 -0.22 0.57 -8.29
C PHE A 231 1.02 0.09 -9.05
N ASN A 232 1.89 0.98 -9.54
CA ASN A 232 3.17 0.56 -10.12
C ASN A 232 4.06 -0.21 -9.12
N ASN A 233 4.07 0.21 -7.85
CA ASN A 233 4.80 -0.51 -6.81
C ASN A 233 4.11 -1.84 -6.47
N LEU A 234 2.78 -1.84 -6.34
CA LEU A 234 2.01 -3.07 -6.10
C LEU A 234 2.19 -4.09 -7.22
N ASN A 235 2.14 -3.67 -8.48
CA ASN A 235 2.34 -4.54 -9.65
C ASN A 235 3.68 -5.27 -9.57
N LYS A 236 4.77 -4.54 -9.30
CA LYS A 236 6.11 -5.14 -9.15
C LYS A 236 6.15 -6.14 -8.00
N MET A 237 5.53 -5.80 -6.87
CA MET A 237 5.48 -6.69 -5.71
C MET A 237 4.68 -7.97 -6.00
N PHE A 238 3.55 -7.85 -6.69
CA PHE A 238 2.75 -8.99 -7.12
C PHE A 238 3.50 -9.87 -8.13
N GLU A 239 4.16 -9.27 -9.14
CA GLU A 239 5.02 -9.99 -10.08
C GLU A 239 6.09 -10.80 -9.33
N ASP A 240 6.83 -10.17 -8.42
CA ASP A 240 7.86 -10.83 -7.63
C ASP A 240 7.29 -11.99 -6.76
N ILE A 241 6.12 -11.81 -6.16
CA ILE A 241 5.46 -12.83 -5.33
C ILE A 241 4.91 -13.98 -6.18
N PHE A 242 4.28 -13.69 -7.31
CA PHE A 242 3.68 -14.71 -8.19
C PHE A 242 4.72 -15.55 -8.93
N HIS A 243 5.96 -15.07 -9.04
CA HIS A 243 7.09 -15.88 -9.52
C HIS A 243 7.60 -16.92 -8.50
N LYS A 244 7.22 -16.82 -7.22
CA LYS A 244 7.63 -17.79 -6.20
C LYS A 244 6.94 -19.13 -6.42
N LYS A 245 7.60 -20.22 -6.01
CA LYS A 245 7.02 -21.57 -6.04
C LYS A 245 5.78 -21.72 -5.15
N SER A 246 5.68 -20.89 -4.13
CA SER A 246 4.57 -20.85 -3.17
C SER A 246 4.44 -19.45 -2.59
N ILE A 247 3.21 -18.99 -2.40
CA ILE A 247 2.91 -17.74 -1.70
C ILE A 247 2.69 -18.06 -0.22
N THR A 248 3.36 -17.33 0.66
CA THR A 248 3.39 -17.57 2.10
C THR A 248 2.67 -16.45 2.86
N PRO A 249 2.28 -16.66 4.13
CA PRO A 249 1.75 -15.59 4.97
C PRO A 249 2.74 -14.41 5.16
N MET A 250 4.06 -14.65 5.05
CA MET A 250 5.04 -13.56 5.06
C MET A 250 4.93 -12.67 3.81
N ASP A 251 4.63 -13.26 2.65
CA ASP A 251 4.39 -12.51 1.42
C ASP A 251 3.14 -11.64 1.54
N ILE A 252 2.09 -12.17 2.16
CA ILE A 252 0.87 -11.42 2.46
C ILE A 252 1.17 -10.26 3.43
N LYS A 253 1.93 -10.50 4.50
CA LYS A 253 2.33 -9.45 5.44
C LYS A 253 3.20 -8.39 4.74
N PHE A 254 4.09 -8.80 3.85
CA PHE A 254 4.92 -7.91 3.04
C PHE A 254 4.06 -7.01 2.13
N LEU A 255 3.06 -7.58 1.46
CA LEU A 255 2.08 -6.80 0.68
C LEU A 255 1.31 -5.83 1.59
N LEU A 256 0.74 -6.33 2.69
CA LEU A 256 -0.10 -5.55 3.60
C LEU A 256 0.61 -4.32 4.15
N THR A 257 1.87 -4.48 4.58
CA THR A 257 2.69 -3.36 5.12
C THR A 257 2.93 -2.24 4.10
N ARG A 258 2.63 -2.46 2.81
CA ARG A 258 2.85 -1.51 1.71
C ARG A 258 1.55 -1.15 0.97
N THR A 259 0.43 -1.63 1.46
CA THR A 259 -0.92 -1.29 1.00
C THR A 259 -1.69 -0.68 2.17
N PRO A 260 -1.42 0.56 2.60
CA PRO A 260 -2.23 1.17 3.66
C PRO A 260 -3.68 1.37 3.17
N PRO A 261 -4.68 1.28 4.07
CA PRO A 261 -6.05 1.56 3.71
C PRO A 261 -6.26 3.05 3.47
N VAL A 262 -7.18 3.37 2.59
CA VAL A 262 -7.65 4.72 2.32
C VAL A 262 -8.85 4.98 3.22
N LEU A 263 -8.67 5.81 4.25
CA LEU A 263 -9.68 6.08 5.28
C LEU A 263 -10.35 7.45 5.12
N THR A 264 -9.92 8.25 4.15
CA THR A 264 -10.47 9.58 3.84
C THR A 264 -10.57 9.78 2.34
N SER A 265 -11.67 10.35 1.87
CA SER A 265 -11.91 10.71 0.46
C SER A 265 -12.85 11.91 0.39
N THR A 266 -12.80 12.64 -0.72
CA THR A 266 -13.75 13.69 -1.09
C THR A 266 -14.98 13.15 -1.84
N ILE A 267 -14.91 11.92 -2.37
CA ILE A 267 -15.99 11.29 -3.15
C ILE A 267 -16.68 10.11 -2.43
N TYR A 268 -16.03 9.51 -1.43
CA TYR A 268 -16.59 8.41 -0.64
C TYR A 268 -16.73 8.81 0.83
N SER A 269 -17.87 8.47 1.44
CA SER A 269 -18.01 8.59 2.88
C SER A 269 -17.06 7.66 3.63
N ALA A 270 -16.74 8.01 4.87
CA ALA A 270 -15.91 7.16 5.72
C ALA A 270 -16.55 5.78 5.98
N LYS A 271 -17.89 5.67 5.96
CA LYS A 271 -18.61 4.39 6.01
C LYS A 271 -18.34 3.57 4.75
N THR A 272 -18.49 4.16 3.57
CA THR A 272 -18.21 3.50 2.28
C THR A 272 -16.79 2.96 2.23
N LEU A 273 -15.79 3.75 2.67
CA LEU A 273 -14.39 3.31 2.70
C LEU A 273 -14.19 2.08 3.62
N HIS A 274 -14.85 2.01 4.77
CA HIS A 274 -14.77 0.83 5.65
C HIS A 274 -15.55 -0.37 5.08
N LEU A 275 -16.65 -0.15 4.37
CA LEU A 275 -17.37 -1.21 3.66
C LEU A 275 -16.51 -1.84 2.54
N GLN A 276 -15.69 -1.05 1.83
CA GLN A 276 -14.75 -1.57 0.84
C GLN A 276 -13.70 -2.51 1.48
N ILE A 277 -13.21 -2.18 2.69
CA ILE A 277 -12.31 -3.06 3.45
C ILE A 277 -13.03 -4.36 3.84
N LEU A 278 -14.23 -4.25 4.40
CA LEU A 278 -15.05 -5.42 4.76
C LEU A 278 -15.32 -6.30 3.53
N ARG A 279 -15.56 -5.69 2.36
CA ARG A 279 -15.75 -6.39 1.08
C ARG A 279 -14.56 -7.29 0.76
N GLY A 280 -13.34 -6.77 0.84
CA GLY A 280 -12.12 -7.55 0.62
C GLY A 280 -11.97 -8.73 1.59
N MET A 281 -12.31 -8.53 2.87
CA MET A 281 -12.30 -9.61 3.88
C MET A 281 -13.33 -10.69 3.53
N VAL A 282 -14.54 -10.29 3.14
CA VAL A 282 -15.62 -11.22 2.74
C VAL A 282 -15.25 -11.98 1.47
N GLU A 283 -14.61 -11.35 0.48
CA GLU A 283 -14.16 -12.05 -0.73
C GLU A 283 -13.16 -13.17 -0.42
N VAL A 284 -12.25 -12.97 0.54
CA VAL A 284 -11.34 -14.03 1.00
C VAL A 284 -12.11 -15.20 1.59
N ILE A 285 -13.09 -14.93 2.47
CA ILE A 285 -13.91 -15.98 3.09
C ILE A 285 -14.70 -16.76 2.03
N MET A 286 -15.33 -16.03 1.10
CA MET A 286 -16.14 -16.62 0.04
C MET A 286 -15.31 -17.41 -0.98
N SER A 287 -14.03 -17.08 -1.15
CA SER A 287 -13.15 -17.76 -2.12
C SER A 287 -12.95 -19.26 -1.84
N ASP A 288 -12.92 -19.65 -0.57
CA ASP A 288 -12.81 -21.05 -0.16
C ASP A 288 -14.17 -21.72 0.07
N ASN A 289 -15.26 -20.93 0.04
CA ASN A 289 -16.59 -21.36 0.44
C ASN A 289 -16.57 -22.09 1.80
N TYR A 290 -15.70 -21.63 2.69
CA TYR A 290 -15.51 -22.17 4.03
C TYR A 290 -14.97 -21.09 4.97
N VAL A 291 -15.49 -21.06 6.20
CA VAL A 291 -15.01 -20.18 7.26
C VAL A 291 -14.89 -20.98 8.55
N ASP A 292 -13.72 -20.95 9.18
CA ASP A 292 -13.51 -21.56 10.49
C ASP A 292 -13.75 -20.55 11.62
N GLU A 293 -13.89 -21.06 12.84
CA GLU A 293 -14.13 -20.25 14.04
C GLU A 293 -13.02 -19.21 14.28
N TYR A 294 -11.76 -19.56 13.94
CA TYR A 294 -10.63 -18.64 14.10
C TYR A 294 -10.75 -17.42 13.16
N THR A 295 -11.09 -17.66 11.90
CA THR A 295 -11.34 -16.61 10.90
C THR A 295 -12.56 -15.77 11.30
N LEU A 296 -13.62 -16.40 11.82
CA LEU A 296 -14.78 -15.68 12.35
C LEU A 296 -14.43 -14.76 13.52
N ASN A 297 -13.59 -15.20 14.46
CA ASN A 297 -13.14 -14.35 15.56
C ASN A 297 -12.35 -13.12 15.04
N ILE A 298 -11.47 -13.29 14.05
CA ILE A 298 -10.73 -12.17 13.45
C ILE A 298 -11.68 -11.17 12.78
N LEU A 299 -12.66 -11.66 12.03
CA LEU A 299 -13.68 -10.81 11.42
C LEU A 299 -14.52 -10.12 12.51
N TYR A 300 -14.90 -10.83 13.56
CA TYR A 300 -15.65 -10.29 14.70
C TYR A 300 -14.91 -9.13 15.38
N ASP A 301 -13.63 -9.32 15.69
CA ASP A 301 -12.78 -8.29 16.30
C ASP A 301 -12.69 -7.06 15.40
N TRP A 302 -12.46 -7.25 14.10
CA TRP A 302 -12.41 -6.15 13.13
C TRP A 302 -13.74 -5.40 13.04
N LEU A 303 -14.87 -6.11 13.07
CA LEU A 303 -16.19 -5.49 13.09
C LEU A 303 -16.34 -4.64 14.36
N LEU A 304 -16.06 -5.17 15.55
CA LEU A 304 -16.15 -4.41 16.80
C LEU A 304 -15.29 -3.14 16.82
N GLU A 305 -14.12 -3.15 16.18
CA GLU A 305 -13.25 -1.98 16.03
C GLU A 305 -13.83 -0.95 15.03
N SER A 306 -14.61 -1.41 14.05
CA SER A 306 -15.21 -0.61 12.98
C SER A 306 -16.54 0.05 13.39
N ASN A 307 -16.57 0.71 14.56
CA ASN A 307 -17.75 1.37 15.12
C ASN A 307 -18.43 2.38 14.19
N ILE A 308 -17.71 2.89 13.18
CA ILE A 308 -18.26 3.78 12.16
C ILE A 308 -19.35 3.13 11.30
N LEU A 309 -19.31 1.80 11.16
CA LEU A 309 -20.30 1.04 10.39
C LEU A 309 -21.57 0.72 11.19
N LYS A 310 -21.61 1.03 12.49
CA LYS A 310 -22.77 0.77 13.33
C LYS A 310 -24.02 1.47 12.77
N GLY A 311 -25.12 0.73 12.67
CA GLY A 311 -26.37 1.19 12.06
C GLY A 311 -26.51 0.76 10.61
N ASN A 312 -25.42 0.39 9.92
CA ASN A 312 -25.51 -0.23 8.61
C ASN A 312 -26.06 -1.66 8.74
N TYR A 313 -27.18 -1.95 8.10
CA TYR A 313 -27.87 -3.24 8.23
C TYR A 313 -26.98 -4.45 7.95
N ILE A 314 -26.20 -4.44 6.86
CA ILE A 314 -25.41 -5.61 6.49
C ILE A 314 -24.34 -5.87 7.55
N TYR A 315 -23.64 -4.83 7.95
CA TYR A 315 -22.64 -4.88 9.01
C TYR A 315 -23.26 -5.38 10.34
N ASP A 316 -24.39 -4.81 10.77
CA ASP A 316 -25.02 -5.16 12.04
C ASP A 316 -25.51 -6.62 12.05
N ASN A 317 -26.02 -7.12 10.92
CA ASN A 317 -26.43 -8.54 10.79
C ASN A 317 -25.23 -9.49 10.76
N ILE A 318 -24.14 -9.16 10.05
CA ILE A 318 -22.92 -9.97 10.08
C ILE A 318 -22.41 -10.05 11.52
N LEU A 319 -22.32 -8.92 12.21
CA LEU A 319 -21.88 -8.85 13.60
C LEU A 319 -22.78 -9.69 14.52
N GLN A 320 -24.10 -9.62 14.36
CA GLN A 320 -25.06 -10.38 15.16
C GLN A 320 -24.97 -11.89 14.93
N ILE A 321 -24.88 -12.34 13.67
CA ILE A 321 -24.77 -13.76 13.32
C ILE A 321 -23.47 -14.33 13.89
N ILE A 322 -22.35 -13.63 13.69
CA ILE A 322 -21.06 -14.08 14.21
C ILE A 322 -21.09 -14.12 15.74
N LYS A 323 -21.61 -13.08 16.39
CA LYS A 323 -21.77 -13.05 17.85
C LYS A 323 -22.60 -14.25 18.34
N SER A 324 -23.74 -14.51 17.72
CA SER A 324 -24.63 -15.62 18.11
C SER A 324 -23.96 -16.99 17.90
N SER A 325 -23.11 -17.12 16.88
CA SER A 325 -22.30 -18.32 16.67
C SER A 325 -21.21 -18.50 17.73
N LEU A 326 -20.59 -17.42 18.20
CA LEU A 326 -19.50 -17.47 19.18
C LEU A 326 -20.01 -17.65 20.61
N ASP A 327 -21.20 -17.12 20.94
CA ASP A 327 -21.80 -17.18 22.28
C ASP A 327 -22.39 -18.57 22.64
N GLY A 328 -22.51 -19.49 21.67
CA GLY A 328 -22.66 -20.94 21.94
C GLY A 328 -24.04 -21.46 22.36
N ASP A 329 -25.14 -20.72 22.12
CA ASP A 329 -26.47 -21.10 22.61
C ASP A 329 -27.17 -22.26 21.86
N ALA A 330 -26.57 -22.82 20.80
CA ALA A 330 -27.16 -23.94 20.07
C ALA A 330 -26.10 -24.97 19.63
N VAL A 331 -26.17 -26.16 20.22
CA VAL A 331 -25.30 -27.33 19.99
C VAL A 331 -25.31 -27.85 18.53
N ASP A 332 -26.08 -27.22 17.63
CA ASP A 332 -26.28 -27.63 16.23
C ASP A 332 -26.45 -26.44 15.26
N TYR A 333 -26.13 -25.21 15.68
CA TYR A 333 -26.24 -24.03 14.80
C TYR A 333 -24.96 -23.85 13.99
N ASN A 334 -25.03 -24.15 12.69
CA ASN A 334 -24.00 -23.79 11.73
C ASN A 334 -24.39 -22.45 11.07
N PRO A 335 -23.81 -21.30 11.48
CA PRO A 335 -24.14 -19.98 10.91
C PRO A 335 -23.73 -19.86 9.44
N GLN A 336 -22.92 -20.79 8.92
CA GLN A 336 -22.23 -20.63 7.64
C GLN A 336 -23.19 -20.39 6.48
N ASN A 337 -24.33 -21.08 6.43
CA ASN A 337 -25.30 -20.87 5.34
C ASN A 337 -25.92 -19.47 5.38
N GLU A 338 -26.32 -19.02 6.57
CA GLU A 338 -26.93 -17.69 6.77
C GLU A 338 -25.92 -16.58 6.52
N LEU A 339 -24.70 -16.76 7.03
CA LEU A 339 -23.58 -15.84 6.85
C LEU A 339 -23.16 -15.75 5.39
N PHE A 340 -23.08 -16.87 4.67
CA PHE A 340 -22.68 -16.88 3.26
C PHE A 340 -23.76 -16.30 2.35
N GLU A 341 -25.04 -16.49 2.66
CA GLU A 341 -26.12 -15.79 1.97
C GLU A 341 -25.99 -14.27 2.17
N LEU A 342 -25.69 -13.83 3.39
CA LEU A 342 -25.48 -12.42 3.71
C LEU A 342 -24.24 -11.85 3.00
N PHE A 343 -23.13 -12.61 2.97
CA PHE A 343 -21.92 -12.25 2.24
C PHE A 343 -22.13 -12.16 0.74
N ASP A 344 -22.81 -13.13 0.13
CA ASP A 344 -23.14 -13.09 -1.30
C ASP A 344 -23.96 -11.85 -1.64
N ASN A 345 -24.96 -11.52 -0.82
CA ASN A 345 -25.76 -10.31 -0.98
C ASN A 345 -24.91 -9.04 -0.82
N PHE A 346 -24.02 -9.01 0.16
CA PHE A 346 -23.10 -7.89 0.40
C PHE A 346 -22.17 -7.64 -0.79
N LEU A 347 -21.58 -8.70 -1.34
CA LEU A 347 -20.70 -8.60 -2.52
C LEU A 347 -21.44 -8.12 -3.76
N ILE A 348 -22.74 -8.46 -3.88
CA ILE A 348 -23.58 -8.09 -5.02
C ILE A 348 -24.07 -6.64 -4.93
N ILE A 349 -24.51 -6.19 -3.77
CA ILE A 349 -24.92 -4.79 -3.55
C ILE A 349 -23.73 -3.84 -3.79
N ASN A 350 -22.52 -4.30 -3.48
CA ASN A 350 -21.27 -3.56 -3.67
C ASN A 350 -20.46 -4.08 -4.86
N SER A 351 -21.13 -4.61 -5.90
CA SER A 351 -20.46 -5.19 -7.08
C SER A 351 -19.87 -4.13 -8.01
N ASN A 352 -20.32 -2.87 -7.92
CA ASN A 352 -19.82 -1.79 -8.76
C ASN A 352 -18.67 -1.08 -8.06
N ARG A 353 -17.49 -1.26 -8.65
CA ARG A 353 -16.21 -0.79 -8.13
C ARG A 353 -16.03 0.71 -8.26
N ASP A 354 -16.78 1.31 -9.17
CA ASP A 354 -16.67 2.70 -9.51
C ASP A 354 -18.00 3.38 -9.18
N GLY A 355 -17.94 4.53 -8.51
CA GLY A 355 -19.01 5.53 -8.52
C GLY A 355 -19.32 6.09 -9.93
N ASP A 356 -19.05 5.33 -10.98
CA ASP A 356 -19.22 5.64 -12.39
C ASP A 356 -20.58 5.11 -12.89
N PHE A 357 -21.63 5.51 -12.18
CA PHE A 357 -22.98 5.46 -12.72
C PHE A 357 -23.49 6.89 -12.86
N ASP A 358 -24.14 7.16 -13.98
CA ASP A 358 -24.74 8.44 -14.29
C ASP A 358 -26.25 8.39 -14.05
N PHE A 359 -26.86 9.58 -14.01
CA PHE A 359 -28.30 9.73 -13.81
C PHE A 359 -29.04 10.07 -15.11
N GLU A 360 -28.31 10.35 -16.18
CA GLU A 360 -28.90 10.96 -17.38
C GLU A 360 -29.63 9.91 -18.23
N ASN A 361 -30.95 10.08 -18.37
CA ASN A 361 -31.83 9.21 -19.15
C ASN A 361 -31.87 7.74 -18.66
N LYS A 362 -31.66 7.52 -17.36
CA LYS A 362 -31.65 6.17 -16.77
C LYS A 362 -32.95 5.86 -16.05
N THR A 363 -33.26 4.58 -15.94
CA THR A 363 -34.43 4.08 -15.21
C THR A 363 -34.01 3.36 -13.94
N TYR A 364 -34.85 3.38 -12.91
CA TYR A 364 -34.51 2.74 -11.64
C TYR A 364 -35.68 2.07 -10.93
N CYS A 365 -35.36 1.12 -10.06
CA CYS A 365 -36.25 0.56 -9.04
C CYS A 365 -35.69 0.87 -7.64
N LEU A 366 -36.58 1.00 -6.66
CA LEU A 366 -36.23 1.06 -5.24
C LEU A 366 -36.63 -0.23 -4.53
N THR A 367 -35.81 -0.68 -3.59
CA THR A 367 -36.10 -1.79 -2.67
C THR A 367 -35.47 -1.54 -1.29
N GLY A 368 -35.97 -2.21 -0.25
CA GLY A 368 -35.50 -1.99 1.14
C GLY A 368 -36.12 -0.75 1.80
N GLU A 369 -35.74 -0.48 3.04
CA GLU A 369 -36.03 0.78 3.75
C GLU A 369 -34.74 1.61 3.76
N PHE A 370 -34.84 2.94 3.72
CA PHE A 370 -33.68 3.82 3.55
C PHE A 370 -33.48 4.73 4.77
N GLU A 371 -32.22 4.95 5.15
CA GLU A 371 -31.78 5.86 6.22
C GLU A 371 -32.03 7.33 5.85
N HIS A 372 -31.86 7.69 4.59
CA HIS A 372 -31.88 9.08 4.13
C HIS A 372 -33.29 9.62 3.86
N GLY A 373 -34.33 8.79 3.94
CA GLY A 373 -35.71 9.22 3.76
C GLY A 373 -36.65 8.10 3.36
N THR A 374 -37.93 8.43 3.17
CA THR A 374 -38.89 7.49 2.59
C THR A 374 -38.58 7.24 1.11
N LYS A 375 -39.14 6.18 0.53
CA LYS A 375 -39.01 5.92 -0.91
C LYS A 375 -39.53 7.08 -1.77
N ASP A 376 -40.55 7.79 -1.29
CA ASP A 376 -41.11 8.95 -1.98
C ASP A 376 -40.14 10.14 -1.92
N ASP A 377 -39.44 10.33 -0.79
CA ASP A 377 -38.39 11.36 -0.67
C ASP A 377 -37.22 11.08 -1.61
N ILE A 378 -36.81 9.82 -1.70
CA ILE A 378 -35.71 9.38 -2.58
C ILE A 378 -36.13 9.50 -4.05
N GLU A 379 -37.35 9.09 -4.37
CA GLU A 379 -37.90 9.26 -5.72
C GLU A 379 -37.90 10.74 -6.12
N TYR A 380 -38.32 11.63 -5.23
CA TYR A 380 -38.29 13.07 -5.47
C TYR A 380 -36.88 13.58 -5.79
N VAL A 381 -35.86 13.12 -5.05
CA VAL A 381 -34.46 13.49 -5.32
C VAL A 381 -33.99 12.96 -6.67
N LEU A 382 -34.19 11.66 -6.94
CA LEU A 382 -33.75 11.00 -8.18
C LEU A 382 -34.45 11.56 -9.43
N ASP A 383 -35.73 11.90 -9.33
CA ASP A 383 -36.49 12.56 -10.39
C ASP A 383 -35.91 13.95 -10.70
N GLY A 384 -35.41 14.66 -9.67
CA GLY A 384 -34.69 15.93 -9.81
C GLY A 384 -33.40 15.82 -10.64
N TYR A 385 -32.76 14.65 -10.63
CA TYR A 385 -31.58 14.32 -11.45
C TYR A 385 -31.94 13.66 -12.80
N GLY A 386 -33.23 13.53 -13.12
CA GLY A 386 -33.69 13.08 -14.44
C GLY A 386 -33.80 11.56 -14.62
N LEU A 387 -33.73 10.77 -13.55
CA LEU A 387 -34.02 9.34 -13.63
C LEU A 387 -35.53 9.09 -13.71
N VAL A 388 -35.91 7.94 -14.26
CA VAL A 388 -37.31 7.53 -14.40
C VAL A 388 -37.59 6.26 -13.59
N ARG A 389 -38.48 6.38 -12.60
CA ARG A 389 -38.85 5.23 -11.76
C ARG A 389 -39.62 4.16 -12.53
N LYS A 390 -39.33 2.90 -12.20
CA LYS A 390 -40.04 1.68 -12.63
C LYS A 390 -40.53 0.93 -11.38
N ASN A 391 -41.72 0.36 -11.47
CA ASN A 391 -42.33 -0.37 -10.35
C ASN A 391 -41.81 -1.82 -10.22
N SER A 392 -41.39 -2.41 -11.33
CA SER A 392 -40.92 -3.80 -11.44
C SER A 392 -39.59 -3.86 -12.18
N LEU A 393 -38.80 -4.88 -11.86
CA LEU A 393 -37.54 -5.16 -12.56
C LEU A 393 -37.80 -5.77 -13.94
N SER A 394 -37.01 -5.32 -14.91
CA SER A 394 -37.05 -5.77 -16.30
C SER A 394 -35.73 -5.40 -16.99
N TYR A 395 -35.54 -5.89 -18.23
CA TYR A 395 -34.30 -5.64 -18.99
C TYR A 395 -34.05 -4.16 -19.33
N ASP A 396 -35.08 -3.30 -19.25
CA ASP A 396 -34.99 -1.85 -19.45
C ASP A 396 -34.72 -1.07 -18.17
N VAL A 397 -34.57 -1.74 -17.02
CA VAL A 397 -34.17 -1.10 -15.75
C VAL A 397 -32.65 -0.97 -15.69
N ASN A 398 -32.14 0.25 -15.49
CA ASN A 398 -30.70 0.49 -15.33
C ASN A 398 -30.23 0.24 -13.90
N TYR A 399 -30.97 0.73 -12.90
CA TYR A 399 -30.54 0.67 -11.50
C TYR A 399 -31.57 0.01 -10.58
N LEU A 400 -31.09 -0.79 -9.63
CA LEU A 400 -31.83 -1.16 -8.43
C LEU A 400 -31.14 -0.53 -7.22
N PHE A 401 -31.73 0.53 -6.67
CA PHE A 401 -31.25 1.12 -5.42
C PHE A 401 -31.81 0.35 -4.22
N VAL A 402 -30.90 -0.04 -3.33
CA VAL A 402 -31.17 -0.88 -2.16
C VAL A 402 -30.92 -0.07 -0.90
N GLY A 403 -31.99 0.14 -0.12
CA GLY A 403 -31.91 0.78 1.19
C GLY A 403 -31.17 -0.06 2.23
N ASN A 404 -30.50 0.61 3.15
CA ASN A 404 -29.67 0.02 4.19
C ASN A 404 -30.40 -0.22 5.52
N ILE A 405 -31.71 -0.01 5.60
CA ILE A 405 -32.51 -0.36 6.79
C ILE A 405 -33.19 -1.72 6.59
N GLY A 406 -33.00 -2.60 7.58
CA GLY A 406 -33.69 -3.89 7.64
C GLY A 406 -35.18 -3.74 7.90
N ASN A 407 -36.03 -4.42 7.12
CA ASN A 407 -37.44 -4.60 7.51
C ASN A 407 -37.52 -5.73 8.57
N PRO A 408 -38.56 -5.78 9.39
CA PRO A 408 -38.88 -6.94 10.22
C PRO A 408 -39.16 -8.24 9.42
N SER A 409 -39.42 -8.14 8.11
CA SER A 409 -39.67 -9.31 7.24
C SER A 409 -38.42 -10.16 6.93
N TRP A 410 -37.22 -9.72 7.34
CA TRP A 410 -35.91 -10.31 6.97
C TRP A 410 -35.37 -11.23 8.06
N GLU A 411 -35.98 -11.25 9.27
CA GLU A 411 -35.68 -12.17 10.39
C GLU A 411 -35.91 -13.67 10.05
N LYS A 412 -36.37 -13.99 8.84
CA LYS A 412 -36.60 -15.36 8.34
C LYS A 412 -35.67 -15.77 7.19
N GLY A 413 -34.55 -15.07 6.99
CA GLY A 413 -33.55 -15.44 5.98
C GLY A 413 -34.08 -15.38 4.54
N LYS A 414 -35.01 -14.46 4.25
CA LYS A 414 -35.47 -14.20 2.88
C LYS A 414 -35.15 -12.77 2.51
N MET A 415 -33.90 -12.55 2.13
CA MET A 415 -33.46 -11.25 1.66
C MET A 415 -33.92 -11.01 0.20
N GLY A 416 -35.09 -10.37 0.06
CA GLY A 416 -35.48 -9.46 -1.04
C GLY A 416 -35.76 -10.11 -2.39
N GLU A 417 -37.03 -10.41 -2.67
CA GLU A 417 -37.49 -10.91 -3.98
C GLU A 417 -36.91 -10.12 -5.16
N LYS A 418 -36.84 -8.77 -5.04
CA LYS A 418 -36.25 -7.90 -6.06
C LYS A 418 -34.73 -8.07 -6.22
N ILE A 419 -33.96 -8.29 -5.16
CA ILE A 419 -32.51 -8.53 -5.28
C ILE A 419 -32.28 -9.86 -5.99
N PHE A 420 -33.04 -10.90 -5.63
CA PHE A 420 -32.96 -12.20 -6.30
C PHE A 420 -33.42 -12.15 -7.77
N GLU A 421 -34.48 -11.40 -8.08
CA GLU A 421 -34.90 -11.12 -9.46
C GLU A 421 -33.82 -10.37 -10.23
N ALA A 422 -33.17 -9.38 -9.62
CA ALA A 422 -32.07 -8.64 -10.21
C ALA A 422 -30.88 -9.55 -10.53
N LYS A 423 -30.47 -10.43 -9.60
CA LYS A 423 -29.42 -11.44 -9.84
C LYS A 423 -29.73 -12.29 -11.08
N LYS A 424 -30.95 -12.82 -11.18
CA LYS A 424 -31.39 -13.61 -12.35
C LYS A 424 -31.36 -12.83 -13.66
N LEU A 425 -31.63 -11.54 -13.63
CA LEU A 425 -31.54 -10.68 -14.82
C LEU A 425 -30.08 -10.46 -15.22
N ILE A 426 -29.20 -10.20 -14.25
CA ILE A 426 -27.75 -10.01 -14.46
C ILE A 426 -27.11 -11.30 -15.01
N GLU A 427 -27.42 -12.46 -14.42
CA GLU A 427 -26.97 -13.78 -14.93
C GLU A 427 -27.41 -14.04 -16.38
N LYS A 428 -28.50 -13.41 -16.81
CA LYS A 428 -29.01 -13.44 -18.19
C LYS A 428 -28.53 -12.26 -19.03
N ASN A 429 -27.41 -11.65 -18.66
CA ASN A 429 -26.74 -10.53 -19.34
C ASN A 429 -27.58 -9.24 -19.43
N SER A 430 -28.38 -8.93 -18.40
CA SER A 430 -28.97 -7.59 -18.25
C SER A 430 -27.90 -6.56 -17.88
N ASN A 431 -28.08 -5.31 -18.33
CA ASN A 431 -27.27 -4.15 -17.92
C ASN A 431 -27.72 -3.55 -16.57
N LEU A 432 -28.57 -4.25 -15.82
CA LEU A 432 -29.05 -3.83 -14.51
C LEU A 432 -27.88 -3.79 -13.52
N ILE A 433 -27.79 -2.69 -12.79
CA ILE A 433 -26.76 -2.45 -11.79
C ILE A 433 -27.45 -2.30 -10.43
N ILE A 434 -26.99 -3.06 -9.43
CA ILE A 434 -27.50 -2.97 -8.04
C ILE A 434 -26.60 -2.01 -7.27
N ILE A 435 -27.19 -1.03 -6.59
CA ILE A 435 -26.48 0.04 -5.89
C ILE A 435 -27.03 0.17 -4.47
N GLY A 436 -26.15 0.08 -3.47
CA GLY A 436 -26.50 0.33 -2.07
C GLY A 436 -26.74 1.81 -1.79
N GLU A 437 -27.52 2.09 -0.75
CA GLU A 437 -27.90 3.45 -0.36
C GLU A 437 -26.70 4.39 -0.13
N GLU A 438 -25.68 3.95 0.59
CA GLU A 438 -24.49 4.80 0.88
C GLU A 438 -23.79 5.24 -0.42
N LEU A 439 -23.64 4.32 -1.38
CA LEU A 439 -23.03 4.65 -2.68
C LEU A 439 -23.92 5.59 -3.52
N LEU A 440 -25.25 5.46 -3.41
CA LEU A 440 -26.18 6.39 -4.06
C LEU A 440 -26.02 7.81 -3.52
N PHE A 441 -25.99 7.97 -2.19
CA PHE A 441 -25.91 9.29 -1.57
C PHE A 441 -24.53 9.91 -1.67
N ASP A 442 -23.45 9.11 -1.59
CA ASP A 442 -22.10 9.55 -1.93
C ASP A 442 -22.07 10.16 -3.34
N LYS A 443 -22.74 9.52 -4.32
CA LYS A 443 -22.83 10.06 -5.69
C LYS A 443 -23.64 11.35 -5.75
N LEU A 444 -24.79 11.40 -5.09
CA LEU A 444 -25.65 12.59 -5.07
C LEU A 444 -24.93 13.80 -4.45
N ASP A 445 -24.14 13.60 -3.40
CA ASP A 445 -23.41 14.68 -2.72
C ASP A 445 -22.27 15.27 -3.59
N THR A 446 -21.83 14.54 -4.62
CA THR A 446 -20.79 15.00 -5.56
C THR A 446 -21.32 15.72 -6.81
N LEU A 447 -22.64 15.75 -7.02
CA LEU A 447 -23.32 16.32 -8.20
C LEU A 447 -24.09 17.60 -7.89
#